data_AF-A0A238U5A3-F1
#
_entry.id   AF-A0A238U5A3-F1
#
_cell.length_a   1.000
_cell.length_b   1.000
_cell.length_c   1.000
_cell.angle_alpha   90.00
_cell.angle_beta   90.00
_cell.angle_gamma   90.00
#
_symmetry.space_group_name_H-M   'P 1'
#
loop_
_entity.id
_entity.type
_entity.pdbx_description
1 polymer ?
#
loop_
_entity_poly.entity_id
_entity_poly.type
_entity_poly.pdbx_seq_one_letter_code
_entity_poly.pdbx_strand_id
1 'polypeptide(L)' 'MKQQEAEQKANELIEVLRPKYSDLVAHVDIVDGTDDIVISFFWNRISVEQWNDAKTFKCKAKDYQTVVDTKIIPFFK' A
#
# COMPACT_ATOMS: atom_id res chain seq x y z
N MET A 1 8.10 -9.64 9.23
CA MET A 1 8.50 -8.70 8.14
C MET A 1 9.29 -7.56 8.77
N LYS A 2 10.30 -6.99 8.11
CA LYS A 2 11.05 -5.82 8.64
C LYS A 2 10.53 -4.53 7.99
N GLN A 3 10.65 -3.40 8.69
CA GLN A 3 10.23 -2.09 8.19
C GLN A 3 10.83 -1.75 6.82
N GLN A 4 12.12 -2.03 6.63
CA GLN A 4 12.82 -1.83 5.36
C GLN A 4 12.22 -2.66 4.21
N GLU A 5 11.72 -3.86 4.49
CA GLU A 5 11.02 -4.72 3.52
C GLU A 5 9.64 -4.15 3.17
N ALA A 6 9.00 -3.45 4.10
CA ALA A 6 7.71 -2.79 3.88
C ALA A 6 7.86 -1.58 2.96
N GLU A 7 8.90 -0.77 3.18
CA GLU A 7 9.23 0.35 2.30
C GLU A 7 9.56 -0.10 0.88
N GLN A 8 10.33 -1.20 0.73
CA GLN A 8 10.60 -1.77 -0.59
C GLN A 8 9.33 -2.19 -1.31
N LYS A 9 8.45 -2.93 -0.64
CA LYS A 9 7.16 -3.36 -1.20
C LYS A 9 6.23 -2.21 -1.55
N ALA A 10 6.24 -1.13 -0.77
CA ALA A 10 5.50 0.09 -1.08
C ALA A 10 6.01 0.74 -2.38
N ASN A 11 7.32 0.82 -2.54
CA ASN A 11 7.95 1.36 -3.76
C ASN A 11 7.62 0.51 -4.99
N GLU A 12 7.73 -0.81 -4.90
CA GLU A 12 7.37 -1.73 -5.99
C GLU A 12 5.91 -1.56 -6.42
N LEU A 13 4.98 -1.45 -5.46
CA LEU A 13 3.57 -1.18 -5.74
C LEU A 13 3.37 0.13 -6.47
N ILE A 14 4.09 1.18 -6.07
CA ILE A 14 4.03 2.47 -6.77
C ILE A 14 4.58 2.35 -8.19
N GLU A 15 5.70 1.67 -8.41
CA GLU A 15 6.23 1.50 -9.77
C GLU A 15 5.23 0.81 -10.71
N VAL A 16 4.49 -0.17 -10.22
CA VAL A 16 3.44 -0.86 -11.00
C VAL A 16 2.26 0.06 -11.32
N LEU A 17 1.87 0.95 -10.39
CA LEU A 17 0.67 1.78 -10.51
C LEU A 17 0.94 3.17 -11.14
N ARG A 18 2.19 3.65 -11.07
CA ARG A 18 2.64 4.97 -11.56
C ARG A 18 2.28 5.27 -13.02
N PRO A 19 2.32 4.31 -13.98
CA PRO A 19 1.98 4.60 -15.37
C PRO A 19 0.54 5.11 -15.56
N LYS A 20 -0.39 4.70 -14.69
CA LYS A 20 -1.80 5.12 -14.72
C LYS A 20 -2.10 6.19 -13.68
N TYR A 21 -1.33 6.22 -12.60
CA TYR A 21 -1.61 6.98 -11.39
C TYR A 21 -0.35 7.69 -10.88
N SER A 22 0.06 8.75 -11.56
CA SER A 22 1.32 9.49 -11.29
C SER A 22 1.42 10.07 -9.89
N ASP A 23 0.27 10.42 -9.31
CA ASP A 23 0.15 11.13 -8.04
C ASP A 23 -0.19 10.17 -6.88
N LEU A 24 -0.23 8.86 -7.12
CA LEU A 24 -0.54 7.86 -6.10
C LEU A 24 0.68 7.59 -5.22
N VAL A 25 0.46 7.51 -3.92
CA VAL A 25 1.44 7.13 -2.91
C VAL A 25 0.93 5.88 -2.20
N ALA A 26 1.83 4.94 -1.94
CA ALA A 26 1.54 3.72 -1.21
C ALA A 26 2.42 3.70 0.04
N HIS A 27 1.86 3.24 1.14
CA HIS A 27 2.55 3.08 2.41
C HIS A 27 2.20 1.72 2.99
N VAL A 28 3.20 0.99 3.48
CA VAL A 28 3.01 -0.33 4.08
C VAL A 28 3.50 -0.27 5.53
N ASP A 29 2.56 -0.36 6.46
CA ASP A 29 2.84 -0.43 7.89
C ASP A 29 2.79 -1.87 8.38
N ILE A 30 3.63 -2.17 9.37
CA ILE A 30 3.58 -3.42 10.13
C ILE A 30 2.97 -3.09 11.48
N VAL A 31 1.93 -3.81 11.87
CA VAL A 31 1.30 -3.61 13.18
C VAL A 31 2.15 -4.28 14.24
N ASP A 32 2.79 -3.46 15.08
CA ASP A 32 3.74 -3.92 16.10
C ASP A 32 3.11 -4.98 17.03
N GLY A 33 3.89 -6.01 17.34
CA GLY A 33 3.42 -7.16 18.11
C GLY A 33 2.53 -8.15 17.34
N THR A 34 2.33 -7.96 16.02
CA THR A 34 1.54 -8.89 15.18
C THR A 34 2.19 -9.15 13.82
N ASP A 35 1.73 -10.18 13.11
CA ASP A 35 2.05 -10.44 11.70
C ASP A 35 1.15 -9.67 10.72
N ASP A 36 0.34 -8.74 11.22
CA ASP A 36 -0.54 -7.94 10.37
C ASP A 36 0.24 -6.81 9.70
N ILE A 37 -0.12 -6.56 8.45
CA ILE A 37 0.34 -5.43 7.66
C ILE A 37 -0.85 -4.63 7.14
N VAL A 38 -0.65 -3.33 7.03
CA VAL A 38 -1.62 -2.38 6.52
C VAL A 38 -1.02 -1.69 5.32
N ILE A 39 -1.67 -1.80 4.17
CA ILE A 39 -1.25 -1.20 2.91
C ILE A 39 -2.22 -0.05 2.63
N SER A 40 -1.73 1.17 2.61
CA SER A 40 -2.50 2.40 2.48
C SER A 40 -2.14 3.09 1.18
N PHE A 41 -3.15 3.48 0.39
CA PHE A 41 -2.98 4.24 -0.85
C PHE A 41 -3.66 5.60 -0.75
N PHE A 42 -2.97 6.66 -1.14
CA PHE A 42 -3.49 8.02 -1.11
C PHE A 42 -2.93 8.86 -2.27
N TRP A 43 -3.69 9.89 -2.66
CA TRP A 43 -3.31 10.79 -3.74
C TRP A 43 -2.53 11.99 -3.19
N ASN A 44 -1.36 12.28 -3.74
CA ASN A 44 -0.49 13.37 -3.33
C ASN A 44 -0.97 14.76 -3.82
N ARG A 45 -2.08 14.85 -4.55
CA ARG A 45 -2.66 16.14 -4.95
C ARG A 45 -3.33 16.81 -3.75
N ILE A 46 -2.59 17.75 -3.14
CA ILE A 46 -3.11 18.80 -2.24
C ILE A 46 -3.94 18.21 -1.09
N SER A 47 -3.32 17.41 -0.22
CA SER A 47 -3.68 17.32 1.20
C SER A 47 -2.83 16.26 1.90
N VAL A 48 -1.61 16.63 2.28
CA VAL A 48 -0.88 15.94 3.38
C VAL A 48 -1.75 15.91 4.66
N GLU A 49 -2.75 16.80 4.74
CA GLU A 49 -3.72 16.93 5.83
C GLU A 49 -4.99 16.07 5.70
N GLN A 50 -5.26 15.42 4.56
CA GLN A 50 -6.46 14.58 4.39
C GLN A 50 -6.08 13.14 4.08
N TRP A 51 -5.69 12.43 5.13
CA TRP A 51 -5.67 10.97 5.17
C TRP A 51 -7.09 10.35 5.01
N ASN A 52 -8.14 11.17 4.93
CA ASN A 52 -9.54 10.76 4.92
C ASN A 52 -9.93 9.92 3.69
N ASP A 53 -9.23 10.05 2.56
CA ASP A 53 -9.49 9.28 1.34
C ASP A 53 -8.48 8.14 1.12
N ALA A 54 -7.69 7.78 2.14
CA ALA A 54 -6.75 6.68 2.02
C ALA A 54 -7.49 5.35 1.85
N LYS A 55 -7.27 4.66 0.73
CA LYS A 55 -7.75 3.30 0.54
C LYS A 55 -6.80 2.34 1.24
N THR A 56 -7.28 1.66 2.27
CA THR A 56 -6.46 0.74 3.06
C THR A 56 -6.85 -0.72 2.84
N PHE A 57 -5.83 -1.59 2.86
CA PHE A 57 -5.97 -3.04 2.80
C PHE A 57 -5.19 -3.63 3.96
N LYS A 58 -5.88 -4.37 4.83
CA LYS A 58 -5.24 -5.10 5.93
C LYS A 58 -5.12 -6.58 5.57
N CYS A 59 -3.94 -7.14 5.78
CA CYS A 59 -3.72 -8.58 5.64
C CYS A 59 -2.59 -9.06 6.54
N LYS A 60 -2.37 -10.38 6.59
CA LYS A 60 -1.17 -10.92 7.22
C LYS A 60 0.01 -10.80 6.26
N ALA A 61 1.21 -10.64 6.80
CA ALA A 61 2.44 -10.56 6.01
C ALA A 61 2.61 -11.72 5.01
N LYS A 62 2.21 -12.94 5.42
CA LYS A 62 2.24 -14.13 4.55
C LYS A 62 1.28 -14.08 3.36
N ASP A 63 0.19 -13.32 3.49
CA ASP A 63 -0.88 -13.21 2.50
C ASP A 63 -0.70 -11.95 1.63
N TYR A 64 0.41 -11.21 1.81
CA TYR A 64 0.70 -9.96 1.11
C TYR A 64 0.54 -10.10 -0.40
N GLN A 65 1.27 -11.03 -1.01
CA GLN A 65 1.30 -11.20 -2.47
C GLN A 65 -0.10 -11.53 -3.00
N THR A 66 -0.80 -12.45 -2.33
CA THR A 66 -2.18 -12.81 -2.67
C THR A 66 -3.09 -11.58 -2.64
N VAL A 67 -2.98 -10.72 -1.63
CA VAL A 67 -3.80 -9.51 -1.50
C VAL A 67 -3.45 -8.47 -2.55
N VAL A 68 -2.16 -8.33 -2.88
CA VAL A 68 -1.71 -7.49 -3.99
C VAL A 68 -2.36 -7.91 -5.30
N ASP A 69 -2.25 -9.19 -5.66
CA ASP A 69 -2.70 -9.70 -6.96
C ASP A 69 -4.22 -9.81 -7.08
N THR A 70 -4.91 -10.15 -5.98
CA THR A 70 -6.37 -10.42 -6.01
C THR A 70 -7.23 -9.25 -5.58
N LYS A 71 -6.69 -8.28 -4.84
CA LYS A 71 -7.47 -7.15 -4.32
C LYS A 71 -6.93 -5.80 -4.78
N ILE A 72 -5.63 -5.54 -4.58
CA ILE A 72 -5.06 -4.21 -4.82
C ILE A 72 -4.95 -3.92 -6.31
N ILE A 73 -4.21 -4.73 -7.07
CA ILE A 73 -4.02 -4.51 -8.51
C ILE A 73 -5.37 -4.47 -9.24
N PRO A 74 -6.33 -5.39 -8.99
CA PRO A 74 -7.66 -5.33 -9.61
C PRO A 74 -8.48 -4.10 -9.22
N PHE A 75 -8.33 -3.56 -8.00
CA PHE A 75 -9.03 -2.33 -7.60
C PHE A 75 -8.56 -1.10 -8.40
N PHE A 76 -7.30 -1.11 -8.85
CA PHE A 76 -6.69 -0.02 -9.61
C PHE A 76 -6.67 -0.27 -11.15
N LYS A 77 -7.12 -1.44 -11.64
CA LYS A 77 -7.23 -1.71 -13.08
C LYS A 77 -8.54 -1.17 -13.65
#